data_AF-A0A1X7KJD3-F1
#
_entry.id   AF-A0A1X7KJD3-F1
#
_cell.length_a   1.000
_cell.length_b   1.000
_cell.length_c   1.000
_cell.angle_alpha   90.00
_cell.angle_beta   90.00
_cell.angle_gamma   90.00
#
_symmetry.space_group_name_H-M   'P 1'
#
loop_
_entity.id
_entity.type
_entity.pdbx_description
1 polymer ?
#
loop_
_entity_poly.entity_id
_entity_poly.type
_entity_poly.pdbx_seq_one_letter_code
_entity_poly.pdbx_strand_id
1 'polypeptide(L)'
;MELLKNYIPVSETEQRYKEKMLELYETKGEQAFNRSNLEAHFTASAWIVDPYSKEILLLHHKKLNKWLQPGGHADGETNLEAVARKEVKEETALENLHLIRDEIFDIDIHLIPENKGIPQHEHFDVRFAYFCNDIEKTQINFESNDFHWINLDKVESLTNEPSILRMKAKSKLLLNGI
;
A
#
# COMPACT_ATOMS: atom_id res chain seq x y z
N MET A 1 5.37 -11.84 8.97
CA MET A 1 4.22 -12.78 9.12
C MET A 1 3.48 -12.66 10.44
N GLU A 2 4.16 -12.42 11.55
CA GLU A 2 3.48 -12.18 12.84
C GLU A 2 2.46 -11.03 12.78
N LEU A 3 2.82 -9.90 12.15
CA LEU A 3 1.89 -8.79 11.92
C LEU A 3 0.63 -9.22 11.15
N LEU A 4 0.76 -10.07 10.13
CA LEU A 4 -0.38 -10.55 9.35
C LEU A 4 -1.27 -11.48 10.17
N LYS A 5 -0.69 -12.33 11.03
CA LYS A 5 -1.46 -13.17 11.97
C LYS A 5 -2.25 -12.33 12.97
N ASN A 6 -1.66 -11.23 13.44
CA ASN A 6 -2.27 -10.32 14.41
C ASN A 6 -3.20 -9.27 13.79
N TYR A 7 -3.14 -9.09 12.47
CA TYR A 7 -4.05 -8.20 11.76
C TYR A 7 -5.51 -8.59 11.99
N ILE A 8 -6.36 -7.63 12.38
CA ILE A 8 -7.79 -7.85 12.64
C ILE A 8 -8.59 -7.31 11.44
N PRO A 9 -9.12 -8.18 10.57
CA PRO A 9 -9.90 -7.74 9.42
C PRO A 9 -11.18 -7.02 9.85
N VAL A 10 -11.49 -5.91 9.18
CA VAL A 10 -12.73 -5.14 9.47
C VAL A 10 -13.89 -5.49 8.55
N SER A 11 -13.67 -6.43 7.62
CA SER A 11 -14.68 -6.89 6.66
C SER A 11 -14.46 -8.35 6.28
N GLU A 12 -15.49 -9.02 5.77
CA GLU A 12 -15.36 -10.37 5.21
C GLU A 12 -14.36 -10.44 4.06
N THR A 13 -14.24 -9.38 3.26
CA THR A 13 -13.29 -9.32 2.15
C THR A 13 -11.86 -9.38 2.67
N GLU A 14 -11.54 -8.58 3.68
CA GLU A 14 -10.21 -8.62 4.29
C GLU A 14 -9.95 -9.92 5.05
N GLN A 15 -10.98 -10.53 5.64
CA GLN A 15 -10.84 -11.84 6.27
C GLN A 15 -10.39 -12.88 5.24
N ARG A 16 -11.03 -12.91 4.06
CA ARG A 16 -10.62 -13.78 2.95
C ARG A 16 -9.22 -13.43 2.42
N TYR A 17 -8.86 -12.15 2.35
CA TYR A 17 -7.52 -11.74 1.95
C TYR A 17 -6.47 -12.24 2.94
N LYS A 18 -6.70 -12.06 4.25
CA LYS A 18 -5.81 -12.56 5.30
C LYS A 18 -5.59 -14.06 5.19
N GLU A 19 -6.66 -14.84 5.00
CA GLU A 19 -6.60 -16.29 4.84
C GLU A 19 -5.75 -16.68 3.63
N LYS A 20 -6.02 -16.10 2.45
CA LYS A 20 -5.23 -16.33 1.24
C LYS A 20 -3.76 -15.95 1.41
N MET A 21 -3.46 -14.81 2.03
CA MET A 21 -2.09 -14.36 2.26
C MET A 21 -1.33 -15.33 3.18
N LEU A 22 -1.97 -15.83 4.23
CA LEU A 22 -1.38 -16.84 5.11
C LEU A 22 -1.15 -18.16 4.35
N GLU A 23 -2.13 -18.62 3.56
CA GLU A 23 -2.00 -19.82 2.73
C GLU A 23 -0.85 -19.71 1.71
N LEU A 24 -0.71 -18.57 1.03
CA LEU A 24 0.40 -18.34 0.10
C LEU A 24 1.76 -18.46 0.81
N TYR A 25 1.88 -17.86 2.00
CA TYR A 25 3.11 -17.96 2.78
C TYR A 25 3.36 -19.39 3.28
N GLU A 26 2.34 -20.09 3.76
CA GLU A 26 2.47 -21.48 4.23
C GLU A 26 2.89 -22.43 3.10
N THR A 27 2.42 -22.19 1.88
CA THR A 27 2.71 -23.04 0.71
C THR A 27 4.03 -22.71 0.02
N LYS A 28 4.44 -21.43 -0.04
CA LYS A 28 5.63 -20.99 -0.81
C LYS A 28 6.78 -20.51 0.08
N GLY A 29 6.56 -20.25 1.37
CA GLY A 29 7.55 -19.66 2.27
C GLY A 29 8.06 -18.31 1.76
N GLU A 30 9.38 -18.09 1.82
CA GLU A 30 10.02 -16.85 1.37
C GLU A 30 9.88 -16.61 -0.14
N GLN A 31 9.60 -17.64 -0.95
CA GLN A 31 9.34 -17.48 -2.38
C GLN A 31 8.05 -16.69 -2.65
N ALA A 32 7.16 -16.57 -1.67
CA ALA A 32 5.98 -15.69 -1.76
C ALA A 32 6.35 -14.20 -1.90
N PHE A 33 7.58 -13.80 -1.58
CA PHE A 33 8.04 -12.40 -1.66
C PHE A 33 8.81 -12.09 -2.94
N ASN A 34 8.98 -13.08 -3.82
CA ASN A 34 9.70 -12.89 -5.07
C ASN A 34 8.71 -12.77 -6.24
N ARG A 35 8.89 -11.73 -7.08
CA ARG A 35 8.10 -11.54 -8.30
C ARG A 35 8.25 -12.65 -9.34
N SER A 36 9.22 -13.55 -9.19
CA SER A 36 9.31 -14.78 -9.99
C SER A 36 8.18 -15.77 -9.69
N ASN A 37 7.44 -15.59 -8.59
CA ASN A 37 6.19 -16.29 -8.36
C ASN A 37 5.07 -15.64 -9.19
N LEU A 38 4.84 -16.23 -10.36
CA LEU A 38 3.90 -15.74 -11.37
C LEU A 38 2.43 -16.07 -11.07
N GLU A 39 2.14 -16.72 -9.94
CA GLU A 39 0.77 -16.95 -9.47
C GLU A 39 0.33 -15.79 -8.58
N ALA A 40 1.08 -15.57 -7.50
CA ALA A 40 0.87 -14.46 -6.58
C ALA A 40 2.14 -14.16 -5.78
N HIS A 41 2.37 -12.91 -5.43
CA HIS A 41 3.47 -12.53 -4.53
C HIS A 41 3.17 -11.28 -3.71
N PHE A 42 3.89 -11.12 -2.59
CA PHE A 42 3.74 -10.01 -1.69
C PHE A 42 4.28 -8.70 -2.28
N THR A 43 3.51 -7.65 -2.07
CA THR A 43 3.90 -6.25 -2.25
C THR A 43 3.68 -5.51 -0.95
N ALA A 44 4.23 -4.30 -0.85
CA ALA A 44 3.94 -3.43 0.27
C ALA A 44 3.69 -2.00 -0.18
N SER A 45 2.77 -1.34 0.51
CA SER A 45 2.34 0.02 0.20
C SER A 45 2.31 0.90 1.44
N ALA A 46 2.42 2.22 1.24
CA ALA A 46 2.41 3.20 2.30
C ALA A 46 1.24 4.18 2.15
N TRP A 47 0.35 4.18 3.13
CA TRP A 47 -0.70 5.18 3.29
C TRP A 47 -0.17 6.35 4.13
N ILE A 48 0.24 7.43 3.48
CA ILE A 48 0.87 8.56 4.16
C ILE A 48 -0.17 9.63 4.40
N VAL A 49 -0.28 10.05 5.66
CA VAL A 49 -1.25 11.04 6.13
C VAL A 49 -0.52 12.22 6.77
N ASP A 50 -0.88 13.44 6.42
CA ASP A 50 -0.55 14.61 7.23
C ASP A 50 -1.62 14.79 8.30
N PRO A 51 -1.30 14.58 9.60
CA PRO A 51 -2.27 14.67 10.68
C PRO A 51 -2.80 16.10 10.88
N TYR A 52 -2.05 17.13 10.48
CA TYR A 52 -2.45 18.53 10.67
C TYR A 52 -3.49 18.97 9.64
N SER A 53 -3.24 18.72 8.36
CA SER A 53 -4.13 19.10 7.26
C SER A 53 -5.21 18.05 6.94
N LYS A 54 -5.08 16.83 7.49
CA LYS A 54 -5.89 15.66 7.15
C LYS A 54 -5.80 15.32 5.66
N GLU A 55 -4.65 15.58 5.06
CA GLU A 55 -4.35 15.24 3.68
C GLU A 55 -3.64 13.90 3.59
N ILE A 56 -3.83 13.23 2.46
CA ILE A 56 -3.13 12.00 2.11
C ILE A 56 -2.35 12.19 0.82
N LEU A 57 -1.23 11.47 0.68
CA LEU A 57 -0.49 11.45 -0.57
C LEU A 57 -1.05 10.38 -1.51
N LEU A 58 -1.49 10.79 -2.70
CA LEU A 58 -1.81 9.91 -3.82
C LEU A 58 -0.97 10.27 -5.04
N LEU A 59 -0.55 9.25 -5.77
CA LEU A 59 0.21 9.34 -7.01
C LEU A 59 -0.66 8.91 -8.19
N HIS A 60 -0.62 9.66 -9.29
CA HIS A 60 -1.28 9.27 -10.53
C HIS A 60 -0.40 8.28 -11.29
N HIS A 61 -0.60 7.00 -10.99
CA HIS A 61 0.21 5.90 -11.48
C HIS A 61 0.14 5.79 -13.00
N LYS A 62 1.28 5.93 -13.68
CA LYS A 62 1.36 6.10 -15.14
C LYS A 62 0.88 4.90 -15.93
N LYS A 63 1.21 3.68 -15.48
CA LYS A 63 0.88 2.44 -16.19
C LYS A 63 -0.61 2.07 -16.03
N LEU A 64 -1.18 2.34 -14.86
CA LEU A 64 -2.56 1.96 -14.53
C LEU A 64 -3.57 3.08 -14.78
N ASN A 65 -3.07 4.33 -14.93
CA ASN A 65 -3.90 5.52 -15.02
C ASN A 65 -4.89 5.66 -13.85
N LYS A 66 -4.41 5.38 -12.63
CA LYS A 66 -5.18 5.41 -11.38
C LYS A 66 -4.46 6.23 -10.33
N TRP A 67 -5.22 6.84 -9.42
CA TRP A 67 -4.68 7.47 -8.22
C TRP A 67 -4.51 6.43 -7.12
N LEU A 68 -3.27 6.19 -6.71
CA LEU A 68 -2.90 5.15 -5.76
C LEU A 68 -1.89 5.70 -4.74
N GLN A 69 -1.78 5.02 -3.61
CA GLN A 69 -0.69 5.23 -2.67
C GLN A 69 0.65 4.70 -3.25
N PRO A 70 1.81 5.21 -2.82
CA PRO A 70 3.12 4.62 -3.16
C PRO A 70 3.23 3.18 -2.66
N GLY A 71 3.91 2.33 -3.42
CA GLY A 71 4.05 0.91 -3.11
C GLY A 71 4.56 0.07 -4.27
N GLY A 72 5.08 -1.11 -3.95
CA GLY A 72 5.81 -1.92 -4.92
C GLY A 72 6.18 -3.31 -4.44
N HIS A 73 6.97 -4.00 -5.26
CA HIS A 73 7.33 -5.40 -5.05
C HIS A 73 8.30 -5.57 -3.88
N ALA A 74 8.13 -6.66 -3.14
CA ALA A 74 9.05 -7.02 -2.06
C ALA A 74 10.42 -7.49 -2.58
N ASP A 75 10.48 -8.10 -3.77
CA ASP A 75 11.71 -8.56 -4.44
C ASP A 75 12.65 -9.38 -3.53
N GLY A 76 12.07 -10.22 -2.67
CA GLY A 76 12.76 -11.10 -1.72
C GLY A 76 12.96 -10.53 -0.31
N GLU A 77 12.64 -9.25 -0.07
CA GLU A 77 12.58 -8.69 1.27
C GLU A 77 11.34 -9.19 2.01
N THR A 78 11.52 -9.76 3.20
CA THR A 78 10.42 -10.32 4.00
C THR A 78 9.85 -9.31 4.99
N ASN A 79 10.60 -8.24 5.28
CA ASN A 79 10.13 -7.09 6.04
C ASN A 79 9.36 -6.12 5.14
N LEU A 80 8.05 -6.36 5.01
CA LEU A 80 7.16 -5.54 4.17
C LEU A 80 7.05 -4.08 4.63
N GLU A 81 7.33 -3.77 5.90
CA GLU A 81 7.37 -2.37 6.37
C GLU A 81 8.58 -1.64 5.74
N ALA A 82 9.74 -2.31 5.70
CA ALA A 82 10.93 -1.79 5.04
C ALA A 82 10.72 -1.64 3.53
N VAL A 83 10.00 -2.56 2.90
CA VAL A 83 9.58 -2.45 1.48
C VAL A 83 8.73 -1.20 1.28
N ALA A 84 7.68 -1.00 2.09
CA ALA A 84 6.83 0.18 1.98
C ALA A 84 7.63 1.49 2.12
N ARG A 85 8.56 1.58 3.08
CA ARG A 85 9.44 2.76 3.22
C ARG A 85 10.34 2.98 2.02
N LYS A 86 10.92 1.91 1.48
CA LYS A 86 11.78 1.96 0.28
C LYS A 86 11.00 2.54 -0.89
N GLU A 87 9.80 2.05 -1.15
CA GLU A 87 8.96 2.50 -2.26
C GLU A 87 8.55 3.96 -2.10
N VAL A 88 8.19 4.41 -0.89
CA VAL A 88 7.95 5.85 -0.65
C VAL A 88 9.18 6.68 -1.00
N LYS A 89 10.36 6.29 -0.56
CA LYS A 89 11.59 7.02 -0.86
C LYS A 89 11.85 7.07 -2.36
N GLU A 90 11.69 5.96 -3.06
CA GLU A 90 11.93 5.83 -4.50
C GLU A 90 10.90 6.60 -5.36
N GLU A 91 9.63 6.60 -4.94
CA GLU A 91 8.53 7.22 -5.68
C GLU A 91 8.27 8.68 -5.33
N THR A 92 8.67 9.13 -4.13
CA THR A 92 8.24 10.44 -3.59
C THR A 92 9.36 11.29 -2.99
N ALA A 93 10.59 10.76 -2.88
CA ALA A 93 11.73 11.36 -2.18
C ALA A 93 11.52 11.63 -0.66
N LEU A 94 10.39 11.22 -0.07
CA LEU A 94 10.15 11.36 1.36
C LEU A 94 10.92 10.28 2.15
N GLU A 95 11.67 10.70 3.17
CA GLU A 95 12.47 9.79 4.00
C GLU A 95 12.05 9.78 5.47
N ASN A 96 11.55 10.90 5.98
CA ASN A 96 11.18 11.10 7.37
C ASN A 96 9.74 10.60 7.65
N LEU A 97 9.56 9.29 7.47
CA LEU A 97 8.30 8.59 7.73
C LEU A 97 8.26 8.05 9.16
N HIS A 98 7.13 8.25 9.82
CA HIS A 98 6.85 7.69 11.14
C HIS A 98 5.61 6.81 11.06
N LEU A 99 5.73 5.55 11.50
CA LEU A 99 4.57 4.68 11.60
C LEU A 99 3.57 5.30 12.57
N ILE A 100 2.31 5.38 12.16
CA ILE A 100 1.24 5.83 13.07
C ILE A 100 1.00 4.78 14.15
N ARG A 101 1.12 3.49 13.79
CA ARG A 101 1.07 2.34 14.69
C ARG A 101 2.01 1.26 14.20
N ASP A 102 2.56 0.48 15.13
CA ASP A 102 3.40 -0.69 14.84
C ASP A 102 2.53 -1.91 14.46
N GLU A 103 1.64 -1.74 13.48
CA GLU A 103 0.70 -2.75 12.99
C GLU A 103 0.39 -2.55 11.49
N ILE A 104 -0.16 -3.59 10.84
CA ILE A 104 -0.70 -3.48 9.48
C ILE A 104 -1.96 -2.61 9.51
N PHE A 105 -2.02 -1.62 8.63
CA PHE A 105 -3.16 -0.71 8.51
C PHE A 105 -4.27 -1.28 7.61
N ASP A 106 -3.89 -1.85 6.47
CA ASP A 106 -4.81 -2.42 5.49
C ASP A 106 -4.13 -3.57 4.74
N ILE A 107 -4.94 -4.48 4.18
CA ILE A 107 -4.49 -5.52 3.27
C ILE A 107 -5.40 -5.58 2.05
N ASP A 108 -4.84 -5.99 0.93
CA ASP A 108 -5.57 -6.07 -0.33
C ASP A 108 -5.00 -7.16 -1.23
N ILE A 109 -5.86 -7.78 -2.04
CA ILE A 109 -5.43 -8.65 -3.12
C ILE A 109 -6.01 -8.09 -4.41
N HIS A 110 -5.15 -7.77 -5.36
CA HIS A 110 -5.57 -7.22 -6.65
C HIS A 110 -4.81 -7.87 -7.80
N LEU A 111 -5.49 -7.91 -8.95
CA LEU A 111 -5.01 -8.56 -10.15
C LEU A 111 -4.15 -7.60 -10.98
N ILE A 112 -2.99 -8.07 -11.39
CA ILE A 112 -2.12 -7.38 -12.35
C ILE A 112 -2.35 -8.01 -13.73
N PRO A 113 -2.75 -7.22 -14.75
CA PRO A 113 -2.97 -7.74 -16.08
C PRO A 113 -1.65 -8.22 -16.70
N GLU A 114 -1.76 -9.14 -17.67
CA GLU A 114 -0.62 -9.57 -18.46
C GLU A 114 0.08 -8.36 -19.09
N ASN A 115 1.41 -8.32 -18.97
CA ASN A 115 2.20 -7.23 -19.52
C ASN A 115 3.59 -7.72 -19.93
N LYS A 116 3.99 -7.43 -21.17
CA LYS A 116 5.33 -7.76 -21.72
C LYS A 116 5.74 -9.23 -21.51
N GLY A 117 4.80 -10.17 -21.65
CA GLY A 117 5.03 -11.60 -21.50
C GLY A 117 5.08 -12.11 -20.06
N ILE A 118 4.87 -11.24 -19.06
CA ILE A 118 4.58 -11.66 -17.69
C ILE A 118 3.08 -11.95 -17.62
N PRO A 119 2.66 -13.19 -17.29
CA PRO A 119 1.26 -13.57 -17.23
C PRO A 119 0.54 -12.75 -16.16
N GLN A 120 -0.78 -12.69 -16.29
CA GLN A 120 -1.64 -12.14 -15.25
C GLN A 120 -1.41 -12.86 -13.92
N HIS A 121 -1.28 -12.11 -12.84
CA HIS A 121 -0.99 -12.63 -11.49
C HIS A 121 -1.58 -11.72 -10.41
N GLU A 122 -1.63 -12.19 -9.17
CA GLU A 122 -2.13 -11.41 -8.04
C GLU A 122 -0.99 -10.73 -7.26
N HIS A 123 -1.20 -9.49 -6.86
CA HIS A 123 -0.40 -8.83 -5.84
C HIS A 123 -1.09 -8.96 -4.48
N PHE A 124 -0.33 -9.42 -3.49
CA PHE A 124 -0.77 -9.56 -2.11
C PHE A 124 -0.20 -8.39 -1.31
N ASP A 125 -0.97 -7.31 -1.26
CA ASP A 125 -0.48 -5.99 -0.84
C ASP A 125 -0.74 -5.74 0.65
N VAL A 126 0.35 -5.58 1.40
CA VAL A 126 0.31 -5.25 2.83
C VAL A 126 0.61 -3.77 3.01
N ARG A 127 -0.30 -3.06 3.68
CA ARG A 127 -0.27 -1.60 3.73
C ARG A 127 -0.04 -1.09 5.14
N PHE A 128 0.86 -0.12 5.25
CA PHE A 128 1.22 0.53 6.51
C PHE A 128 0.82 1.99 6.46
N ALA A 129 0.41 2.55 7.61
CA ALA A 129 0.05 3.96 7.72
C ALA A 129 1.16 4.77 8.38
N TYR A 130 1.51 5.89 7.76
CA TYR A 130 2.58 6.77 8.20
C TYR A 130 2.10 8.21 8.33
N PHE A 131 2.78 8.98 9.18
CA PHE A 131 2.82 10.43 9.04
C PHE A 131 4.20 10.89 8.55
N CYS A 132 4.23 12.04 7.88
CA CYS A 132 5.44 12.68 7.40
C CYS A 132 5.40 14.17 7.74
N ASN A 133 6.50 14.71 8.26
CA ASN A 133 6.60 16.12 8.63
C ASN A 133 7.08 17.02 7.49
N ASP A 134 7.64 16.43 6.43
CA ASP A 134 8.33 17.14 5.36
C ASP A 134 7.58 17.00 4.02
N ILE A 135 6.25 17.14 4.04
CA ILE A 135 5.37 16.92 2.87
C ILE A 135 5.73 17.84 1.70
N GLU A 136 6.34 18.99 1.96
CA GLU A 136 6.82 19.94 0.95
C GLU A 136 8.00 19.40 0.12
N LYS A 137 8.66 18.34 0.57
CA LYS A 137 9.76 17.69 -0.16
C LYS A 137 9.29 16.62 -1.15
N THR A 138 7.98 16.37 -1.25
CA THR A 138 7.44 15.36 -2.18
C THR A 138 7.86 15.67 -3.62
N GLN A 139 8.52 14.70 -4.25
CA GLN A 139 8.90 14.72 -5.65
C GLN A 139 8.63 13.36 -6.28
N ILE A 140 7.85 13.33 -7.36
CA ILE A 140 7.57 12.08 -8.07
C ILE A 140 8.67 11.68 -9.04
N ASN A 141 8.82 10.38 -9.22
CA ASN A 141 9.67 9.80 -10.26
C ASN A 141 8.88 9.56 -11.58
N PHE A 142 9.50 8.86 -12.54
CA PHE A 142 8.93 8.60 -13.87
C PHE A 142 7.74 7.60 -13.89
N GLU A 143 7.46 6.93 -12.77
CA GLU A 143 6.37 5.96 -12.62
C GLU A 143 5.01 6.62 -12.43
N SER A 144 5.00 7.90 -12.08
CA SER A 144 3.80 8.71 -11.86
C SER A 144 3.73 9.89 -12.83
N ASN A 145 2.51 10.26 -13.23
CA ASN A 145 2.29 11.46 -14.05
C ASN A 145 2.11 12.71 -13.19
N ASP A 146 1.60 12.55 -11.97
CA ASP A 146 1.26 13.62 -11.03
C ASP A 146 1.20 13.08 -9.59
N PHE A 147 1.16 13.95 -8.59
CA PHE A 147 0.86 13.62 -7.20
C PHE A 147 0.00 14.68 -6.56
N HIS A 148 -0.85 14.28 -5.61
CA HIS A 148 -1.66 15.19 -4.82
C HIS A 148 -1.58 14.83 -3.34
N TRP A 149 -1.27 15.84 -2.53
CA TRP A 149 -1.72 15.89 -1.14
C TRP A 149 -3.18 16.34 -1.15
N ILE A 150 -4.09 15.39 -0.90
CA ILE A 150 -5.53 15.65 -0.99
C ILE A 150 -6.20 15.42 0.35
N ASN A 151 -7.06 16.36 0.75
CA ASN A 151 -7.87 16.20 1.95
C ASN A 151 -8.72 14.92 1.87
N LEU A 152 -8.75 14.15 2.97
CA LEU A 152 -9.48 12.87 3.06
C LEU A 152 -10.94 12.97 2.58
N ASP A 153 -11.63 14.08 2.84
CA ASP A 153 -13.03 14.25 2.45
C ASP A 153 -13.20 14.52 0.94
N LYS A 154 -12.12 14.87 0.23
CA LYS A 154 -12.12 15.16 -1.21
C LYS A 154 -11.59 14.02 -2.08
N VAL A 155 -11.10 12.92 -1.50
CA VAL A 155 -10.49 11.79 -2.26
C VAL A 155 -11.38 11.25 -3.39
N GLU A 156 -12.70 11.26 -3.22
CA GLU A 156 -13.67 10.81 -4.23
C GLU A 156 -13.70 11.70 -5.49
N SER A 157 -13.16 12.93 -5.43
CA SER A 157 -12.97 13.75 -6.63
C SER A 157 -11.83 13.26 -7.52
N LEU A 158 -10.91 12.44 -7.01
CA LEU A 158 -9.80 11.86 -7.76
C LEU A 158 -10.06 10.42 -8.18
N THR A 159 -10.71 9.62 -7.33
CA THR A 159 -10.81 8.17 -7.54
C THR A 159 -12.04 7.56 -6.89
N ASN A 160 -12.56 6.51 -7.53
CA ASN A 160 -13.61 5.63 -7.00
C ASN A 160 -13.07 4.21 -6.71
N GLU A 161 -11.75 4.03 -6.67
CA GLU A 161 -11.14 2.73 -6.39
C GLU A 161 -11.53 2.24 -4.98
N PRO A 162 -12.20 1.08 -4.84
CA PRO A 162 -12.72 0.61 -3.55
C PRO A 162 -11.64 0.47 -2.47
N SER A 163 -10.41 0.08 -2.86
CA SER A 163 -9.27 -0.04 -1.95
C SER A 163 -8.87 1.30 -1.32
N ILE A 164 -8.86 2.37 -2.12
CA ILE A 164 -8.56 3.73 -1.65
C ILE A 164 -9.68 4.24 -0.74
N LEU A 165 -10.94 4.03 -1.12
CA LEU A 165 -12.09 4.45 -0.31
C LEU A 165 -12.15 3.71 1.04
N ARG A 166 -11.73 2.44 1.08
CA ARG A 166 -11.57 1.66 2.32
C ARG A 166 -10.50 2.24 3.23
N MET A 167 -9.32 2.57 2.69
CA MET A 167 -8.25 3.21 3.46
C MET A 167 -8.63 4.61 3.94
N LYS A 168 -9.35 5.41 3.13
CA LYS A 168 -9.97 6.67 3.55
C LYS A 168 -10.89 6.46 4.76
N ALA A 169 -11.77 5.46 4.72
CA ALA A 169 -12.69 5.17 5.82
C ALA A 169 -11.93 4.77 7.10
N LYS A 170 -10.92 3.90 6.99
CA LYS A 170 -10.05 3.50 8.11
C LYS A 170 -9.26 4.66 8.70
N SER A 171 -8.85 5.63 7.88
CA SER A 171 -8.12 6.82 8.33
C SER A 171 -8.89 7.64 9.36
N LYS A 172 -10.22 7.66 9.27
CA LYS A 172 -11.06 8.37 10.25
C LYS A 172 -10.93 7.79 11.66
N LEU A 173 -10.77 6.47 11.79
CA LEU A 173 -10.53 5.81 13.07
C LEU A 173 -9.07 5.97 13.52
N LEU A 174 -8.14 5.95 12.57
CA LEU A 174 -6.72 6.10 12.83
C LEU A 174 -6.38 7.48 13.43
N LEU A 175 -6.92 8.55 12.84
CA LEU A 175 -6.66 9.93 13.25
C LEU A 175 -7.40 10.37 14.52
N ASN A 176 -8.45 9.67 14.93
CA ASN A 176 -9.14 9.97 16.21
C ASN A 176 -8.31 9.58 17.44
N GLY A 177 -7.21 8.84 17.25
CA GLY A 177 -6.30 8.40 18.32
C GLY A 177 -4.95 9.12 18.36
N ILE A 178 -4.77 10.16 17.54
CA ILE A 178 -3.58 11.04 17.49
C ILE A 178 -3.98 12.41 18.02
#